data_AF-A0A924MYN9-F1
#
_entry.id   AF-A0A924MYN9-F1
#
_cell.length_a   1.000
_cell.length_b   1.000
_cell.length_c   1.000
_cell.angle_alpha   90.00
_cell.angle_beta   90.00
_cell.angle_gamma   90.00
#
_symmetry.space_group_name_H-M   'P 1'
#
loop_
_entity.id
_entity.type
_entity.pdbx_description
1 polymer ?
#
loop_
_entity_poly.entity_id
_entity_poly.type
_entity_poly.pdbx_seq_one_letter_code
_entity_poly.pdbx_strand_id
1 'polypeptide(L)'
;MPDQTITVSLTQQRDYQFTVVFSGGVPDLLADEPAPLGTAQGPSPVQLLAAAVGNCLSDSLLFALRKYKQSPEPLSCEIEARVGRNDQGRMRV
;
A
#
# COMPACT_ATOMS: atom_id res chain seq x y z
N MET A 1 18.43 -11.48 8.08
CA MET A 1 17.40 -11.31 9.11
C MET A 1 16.77 -12.67 9.32
N PRO A 2 16.48 -13.09 10.57
CA PRO A 2 15.70 -14.29 10.79
C PRO A 2 14.31 -14.11 10.16
N ASP A 3 13.67 -15.22 9.79
CA ASP A 3 12.31 -15.18 9.26
C ASP A 3 11.39 -14.54 10.32
N GLN A 4 10.72 -13.46 9.92
CA GLN A 4 9.78 -12.74 10.76
C GLN A 4 8.40 -12.77 10.08
N THR A 5 7.42 -13.34 10.77
CA THR A 5 6.03 -13.24 10.34
C THR A 5 5.52 -11.83 10.64
N ILE A 6 5.06 -11.13 9.59
CA ILE A 6 4.36 -9.86 9.73
C ILE A 6 2.86 -10.13 9.68
N THR A 7 2.13 -9.64 10.68
CA THR A 7 0.68 -9.78 10.77
C THR A 7 0.03 -8.41 10.69
N VAL A 8 -0.97 -8.29 9.82
CA VAL A 8 -1.85 -7.13 9.72
C VAL A 8 -3.28 -7.63 9.87
N SER A 9 -4.06 -7.01 10.76
CA SER A 9 -5.45 -7.39 11.02
C SER A 9 -6.38 -6.38 10.39
N LEU A 10 -7.42 -6.84 9.70
CA LEU A 10 -8.44 -6.00 9.09
C LEU A 10 -9.80 -6.33 9.69
N THR A 11 -10.48 -5.30 10.22
CA THR A 11 -11.85 -5.42 10.73
C THR A 11 -12.76 -4.53 9.90
N GLN A 12 -13.78 -5.13 9.29
CA GLN A 12 -14.79 -4.37 8.55
C GLN A 12 -15.59 -3.50 9.52
N GLN A 13 -15.77 -2.23 9.17
CA GLN A 13 -16.62 -1.30 9.92
C GLN A 13 -18.01 -1.21 9.29
N ARG A 14 -18.06 -0.99 7.97
CA ARG A 14 -19.29 -0.91 7.15
C ARG A 14 -18.92 -1.03 5.68
N ASP A 15 -19.78 -1.59 4.83
CA ASP A 15 -19.57 -1.68 3.38
C ASP A 15 -18.12 -2.02 2.98
N TYR A 16 -17.43 -1.14 2.26
CA TYR A 16 -16.03 -1.32 1.84
C TYR A 16 -15.01 -0.61 2.75
N GLN A 17 -15.43 -0.26 3.96
CA GLN A 17 -14.60 0.41 4.96
C GLN A 17 -14.03 -0.61 5.97
N PHE A 18 -12.71 -0.56 6.15
CA PHE A 18 -11.97 -1.44 7.06
C PHE A 18 -11.03 -0.64 7.95
N THR A 19 -10.94 -1.00 9.22
CA THR A 19 -9.83 -0.60 10.08
C THR A 19 -8.69 -1.59 9.90
N VAL A 20 -7.53 -1.09 9.50
CA VAL A 20 -6.28 -1.82 9.31
C VAL A 20 -5.40 -1.58 10.54
N VAL A 21 -5.11 -2.65 11.27
CA VAL A 21 -4.30 -2.64 12.49
C VAL A 21 -2.96 -3.30 12.20
N PHE A 22 -1.89 -2.56 12.45
CA PHE A 22 -0.51 -3.02 12.27
C PHE A 22 0.12 -3.37 13.63
N SER A 23 0.99 -4.38 13.66
CA SER A 23 1.78 -4.68 14.85
C SER A 23 2.81 -3.58 15.15
N GLY A 24 3.20 -3.40 16.42
CA GLY A 24 4.33 -2.54 16.80
C GLY A 24 3.99 -1.09 17.12
N GLY A 25 2.73 -0.79 17.46
CA GLY A 25 2.32 0.55 17.94
C GLY A 25 2.13 1.60 16.84
N VAL A 26 2.03 1.17 15.58
CA VAL A 26 1.63 2.02 14.46
C VAL A 26 0.15 2.36 14.61
N PRO A 27 -0.28 3.61 14.38
CA PRO A 27 -1.69 3.99 14.43
C PRO A 27 -2.54 3.16 13.46
N ASP A 28 -3.76 2.86 13.88
CA ASP A 28 -4.76 2.23 13.04
C ASP A 28 -5.07 3.11 11.81
N LEU A 29 -5.26 2.46 10.67
CA LEU A 29 -5.58 3.13 9.42
C LEU A 29 -7.00 2.76 8.98
N LEU A 30 -7.83 3.77 8.73
CA LEU A 30 -9.09 3.56 8.03
C LEU A 30 -8.82 3.44 6.53
N ALA A 31 -9.16 2.31 5.92
CA ALA A 31 -9.21 2.14 4.47
C ALA A 31 -10.66 2.20 4.02
N ASP A 32 -10.93 2.84 2.88
CA ASP A 32 -12.30 2.99 2.36
C ASP A 32 -12.26 3.12 0.84
N GLU A 33 -13.17 2.43 0.15
CA GLU A 33 -13.35 2.66 -1.28
C GLU A 33 -14.00 4.04 -1.54
N PRO A 34 -13.77 4.65 -2.70
CA PRO A 34 -14.50 5.84 -3.09
C PRO A 34 -15.95 5.51 -3.46
N ALA A 35 -16.76 6.55 -3.64
CA ALA A 35 -18.08 6.39 -4.24
C ALA A 35 -17.97 5.70 -5.61
N PRO A 36 -18.91 4.81 -5.97
CA PRO A 36 -20.17 4.52 -5.28
C PRO A 36 -20.11 3.41 -4.22
N LEU A 37 -18.96 2.77 -4.01
CA LEU A 37 -18.85 1.60 -3.12
C LEU A 37 -18.68 2.00 -1.66
N GLY A 38 -17.87 3.03 -1.40
CA GLY A 38 -17.62 3.53 -0.05
C GLY A 38 -17.79 5.03 0.02
N THR A 39 -17.20 5.62 1.07
CA THR A 39 -17.37 7.03 1.42
C THR A 39 -16.09 7.86 1.27
N ALA A 40 -15.02 7.28 0.72
CA ALA A 40 -13.70 7.90 0.58
C ALA A 40 -13.16 8.51 1.89
N GLN A 41 -13.44 7.90 3.05
CA GLN A 41 -12.96 8.39 4.36
C GLN A 41 -11.51 7.98 4.68
N GLY A 42 -10.90 7.19 3.80
CA GLY A 42 -9.52 6.76 3.87
C GLY A 42 -9.00 6.40 2.48
N PRO A 43 -7.71 6.02 2.35
CA PRO A 43 -7.19 5.53 1.09
C PRO A 43 -7.90 4.25 0.63
N SER A 44 -8.09 4.13 -0.68
CA SER A 44 -8.65 2.92 -1.27
C SER A 44 -7.63 1.76 -1.22
N PRO A 45 -8.09 0.50 -1.32
CA PRO A 45 -7.19 -0.65 -1.43
C PRO A 45 -6.15 -0.52 -2.55
N VAL A 46 -6.52 0.09 -3.69
CA VAL A 46 -5.59 0.32 -4.81
C VAL A 46 -4.53 1.34 -4.46
N GLN A 47 -4.89 2.43 -3.77
CA GLN A 47 -3.92 3.43 -3.31
C GLN A 47 -2.95 2.82 -2.28
N LEU A 48 -3.45 1.98 -1.37
CA LEU A 48 -2.62 1.27 -0.40
C LEU A 48 -1.65 0.28 -1.07
N LEU A 49 -2.12 -0.46 -2.06
CA LEU A 49 -1.28 -1.36 -2.85
C LEU A 49 -0.18 -0.58 -3.58
N ALA A 50 -0.54 0.51 -4.27
CA ALA A 50 0.41 1.36 -4.99
C ALA A 50 1.47 1.97 -4.05
N ALA A 51 1.05 2.46 -2.89
CA ALA A 51 1.95 3.01 -1.87
C ALA A 51 2.92 1.94 -1.34
N ALA A 52 2.43 0.73 -1.03
CA ALA A 52 3.27 -0.37 -0.56
C ALA A 52 4.32 -0.79 -1.60
N VAL A 53 3.91 -0.91 -2.88
CA VAL A 53 4.82 -1.23 -3.99
C VAL A 53 5.86 -0.14 -4.18
N GLY A 54 5.43 1.13 -4.26
CA GLY A 54 6.31 2.28 -4.43
C GLY A 54 7.32 2.41 -3.29
N ASN A 55 6.89 2.20 -2.04
CA ASN A 55 7.78 2.24 -0.88
C ASN A 55 8.82 1.11 -0.95
N CYS A 56 8.40 -0.14 -1.21
CA CYS A 56 9.31 -1.28 -1.26
C CYS A 56 10.38 -1.14 -2.36
N LEU A 57 9.99 -0.66 -3.54
CA LEU A 57 10.93 -0.40 -4.64
C LEU A 57 11.88 0.76 -4.32
N SER A 58 11.38 1.82 -3.70
CA SER A 58 12.19 2.98 -3.28
C SER A 58 13.22 2.60 -2.21
N ASP A 59 12.82 1.80 -1.22
CA ASP A 59 13.71 1.26 -0.19
C ASP A 59 14.81 0.36 -0.80
N SER A 60 14.43 -0.48 -1.76
CA SER A 60 15.36 -1.36 -2.48
C SER A 60 16.39 -0.54 -3.28
N LEU A 61 15.94 0.51 -3.96
CA LEU A 61 16.81 1.43 -4.70
C LEU A 61 17.77 2.17 -3.76
N LEU A 62 17.24 2.74 -2.67
CA LEU A 62 18.04 3.44 -1.67
C LEU A 62 19.13 2.54 -1.08
N PHE A 63 18.77 1.30 -0.74
CA PHE A 63 19.71 0.29 -0.26
C PHE A 63 20.83 0.04 -1.29
N ALA A 64 20.49 -0.17 -2.55
CA ALA A 64 21.47 -0.41 -3.61
C ALA A 64 22.42 0.79 -3.79
N LEU A 65 21.89 2.02 -3.83
CA LEU A 65 22.69 3.24 -3.98
C LEU A 65 23.66 3.44 -2.80
N ARG A 66 23.17 3.26 -1.56
CA ARG A 66 24.00 3.34 -0.36
C ARG A 66 25.07 2.26 -0.30
N LYS A 67 24.78 1.04 -0.78
CA LYS A 67 25.78 -0.04 -0.89
C LYS A 67 27.00 0.38 -1.74
N TYR A 68 26.80 1.24 -2.73
CA TYR A 68 27.85 1.82 -3.57
C TYR A 68 28.21 3.27 -3.20
N LYS A 69 28.05 3.62 -1.92
CA LYS A 69 28.53 4.88 -1.31
C LYS A 69 27.92 6.15 -1.92
N GLN A 70 26.76 6.05 -2.57
CA GLN A 70 26.01 7.22 -3.05
C GLN A 70 25.15 7.81 -1.93
N SER A 71 24.82 9.10 -2.05
CA SER A 71 23.89 9.83 -1.16
C SER A 71 22.74 10.44 -1.98
N PRO A 72 21.82 9.61 -2.48
CA PRO A 72 20.78 10.04 -3.42
C PRO A 72 19.60 10.78 -2.77
N GLU A 73 19.65 11.00 -1.46
CA GLU A 73 18.53 11.58 -0.72
C GLU A 73 18.35 13.09 -0.98
N PRO A 74 17.10 13.59 -1.05
CA PRO A 74 15.84 12.86 -0.92
C PRO A 74 15.40 12.17 -2.23
N LEU A 75 14.78 10.99 -2.10
CA LEU A 75 14.11 10.31 -3.22
C LEU A 75 12.64 10.75 -3.32
N SER A 76 12.12 10.85 -4.55
CA SER A 76 10.70 10.95 -4.84
C SER A 76 10.26 9.85 -5.81
N CYS A 77 9.04 9.38 -5.67
CA CYS A 77 8.47 8.31 -6.47
C CYS A 77 6.99 8.58 -6.72
N GLU A 78 6.56 8.42 -7.97
CA GLU A 78 5.16 8.49 -8.39
C GLU A 78 4.76 7.13 -8.96
N ILE A 79 3.62 6.61 -8.52
CA ILE A 79 3.11 5.30 -8.94
C ILE A 79 1.74 5.50 -9.60
N GLU A 80 1.63 5.08 -10.86
CA GLU A 80 0.37 4.95 -11.57
C GLU A 80 -0.07 3.47 -11.56
N ALA A 81 -1.28 3.21 -11.08
CA ALA A 81 -1.91 1.89 -11.14
C ALA A 81 -3.10 1.93 -12.11
N ARG A 82 -3.21 0.92 -12.98
CA ARG A 82 -4.29 0.84 -13.97
C ARG A 82 -5.31 -0.20 -13.55
N VAL A 83 -6.47 0.28 -13.13
CA VAL A 83 -7.58 -0.59 -12.74
C VAL A 83 -8.46 -0.86 -13.94
N GLY A 84 -8.72 -2.13 -14.24
CA GLY A 84 -9.53 -2.55 -15.37
C GLY A 84 -10.10 -3.95 -15.22
N ARG A 85 -10.72 -4.45 -16.28
CA ARG A 85 -11.15 -5.86 -16.37
C ARG A 85 -10.28 -6.59 -17.38
N ASN A 86 -9.89 -7.82 -17.06
CA ASN A 86 -9.24 -8.70 -18.03
C ASN A 86 -10.25 -9.29 -19.03
N ASP A 87 -9.78 -10.10 -19.99
CA ASP A 87 -10.60 -10.74 -21.02
C ASP A 87 -11.74 -11.63 -20.47
N GLN A 88 -11.62 -12.06 -19.21
CA GLN A 88 -12.65 -12.84 -18.51
C GLN A 88 -13.60 -11.94 -17.68
N GLY A 89 -13.54 -10.63 -17.87
CA GLY A 89 -14.38 -9.66 -17.16
C GLY A 89 -14.04 -9.48 -15.68
N ARG A 90 -12.87 -9.93 -15.19
CA ARG A 90 -12.51 -9.85 -13.76
C ARG A 90 -11.72 -8.58 -13.47
N MET A 91 -12.07 -7.89 -12.38
CA MET A 91 -11.34 -6.70 -11.92
C MET A 91 -9.88 -7.04 -11.61
N ARG A 92 -8.96 -6.20 -12.12
CA ARG A 92 -7.52 -6.29 -11.93
C ARG A 92 -6.95 -4.90 -11.73
N VAL A 93 -5.86 -4.86 -10.97
CA VAL A 93 -4.96 -3.72 -10.78
C VAL A 93 -3.65 -4.09 -11.46
#